data_AF-A0A8T7MI24-F1
#
_entry.id   AF-A0A8T7MI24-F1
#
_cell.length_a   1.000
_cell.length_b   1.000
_cell.length_c   1.000
_cell.angle_alpha   90.00
_cell.angle_beta   90.00
_cell.angle_gamma   90.00
#
_symmetry.space_group_name_H-M   'P 1'
#
loop_
_entity.id
_entity.type
_entity.pdbx_description
1 polymer ?
#
loop_
_entity_poly.entity_id
_entity_poly.type
_entity_poly.pdbx_seq_one_letter_code
_entity_poly.pdbx_strand_id
1 'polypeptide(L)'
;MKLTGVQYEQFREALLSAFPSHANLSQMVRIQFNKNLDVIAMGANLGEIAFNLIGVAEAEGWTDLLLRGAYEARPNNPELKAFAAQLERNQRLENFFPSQSLKSPVASSASNNSPKFEETLGENFLKKQELITLLLACPIMANRASRYNLLRGVRKGEFVTKIARNDVDLIEAENIVNTLLDYAGALEELITLVRRADSGTKALQALETFIRTLV
;
A
#
# COMPACT_ATOMS: atom_id res chain seq x y z
N MET A 1 6.00 0.48 8.59
CA MET A 1 6.68 -0.84 8.50
C MET A 1 8.01 -0.77 9.27
N LYS A 2 8.50 -1.87 9.89
CA LYS A 2 9.83 -1.89 10.52
C LYS A 2 10.76 -2.83 9.76
N LEU A 3 11.93 -2.34 9.37
CA LEU A 3 12.96 -3.01 8.60
C LEU A 3 13.99 -3.66 9.54
N THR A 4 14.46 -4.84 9.16
CA THR A 4 15.68 -5.42 9.74
C THR A 4 16.90 -4.60 9.29
N GLY A 5 18.03 -4.72 10.01
CA GLY A 5 19.25 -3.99 9.64
C GLY A 5 19.71 -4.25 8.20
N VAL A 6 19.57 -5.50 7.72
CA VAL A 6 19.88 -5.87 6.33
C VAL A 6 18.91 -5.20 5.35
N GLN A 7 17.60 -5.24 5.62
CA GLN A 7 16.62 -4.57 4.76
C GLN A 7 16.81 -3.05 4.75
N TYR A 8 17.19 -2.47 5.88
CA TYR A 8 17.47 -1.05 6.00
C TYR A 8 18.63 -0.63 5.08
N GLU A 9 19.74 -1.39 5.13
CA GLU A 9 20.89 -1.15 4.27
C GLU A 9 20.53 -1.35 2.78
N GLN A 10 19.84 -2.43 2.44
CA GLN A 10 19.38 -2.66 1.07
C GLN A 10 18.47 -1.53 0.56
N PHE A 11 17.59 -1.01 1.41
CA PHE A 11 16.72 0.09 1.04
C PHE A 11 17.51 1.39 0.86
N ARG A 12 18.47 1.66 1.74
CA ARG A 12 19.38 2.81 1.60
C ARG A 12 20.08 2.76 0.25
N GLU A 13 20.69 1.63 -0.11
CA GLU A 13 21.39 1.48 -1.39
C GLU A 13 20.45 1.63 -2.60
N ALA A 14 19.23 1.09 -2.51
CA ALA A 14 18.23 1.26 -3.56
C ALA A 14 17.81 2.73 -3.74
N LEU A 15 17.65 3.49 -2.66
CA LEU A 15 17.38 4.93 -2.71
C LEU A 15 18.55 5.69 -3.33
N LEU A 16 19.79 5.36 -2.98
CA LEU A 16 20.99 6.02 -3.53
C LEU A 16 21.16 5.73 -5.03
N SER A 17 20.90 4.49 -5.46
CA SER A 17 20.91 4.12 -6.88
C SER A 17 19.84 4.88 -7.67
N ALA A 18 18.62 4.96 -7.13
CA ALA A 18 17.50 5.61 -7.81
C ALA A 18 17.60 7.15 -7.82
N PHE A 19 18.20 7.73 -6.78
CA PHE A 19 18.33 9.17 -6.58
C PHE A 19 19.80 9.52 -6.28
N PRO A 20 20.68 9.56 -7.29
CA PRO A 20 22.13 9.74 -7.10
C PRO A 20 22.54 11.16 -6.71
N SER A 21 21.59 12.05 -6.42
CA SER A 21 21.86 13.41 -5.98
C SER A 21 20.86 13.86 -4.91
N HIS A 22 21.32 14.74 -4.03
CA HIS A 22 20.49 15.35 -3.00
C HIS A 22 19.23 16.01 -3.58
N ALA A 23 19.39 16.75 -4.68
CA ALA A 23 18.28 17.42 -5.35
C ALA A 23 17.20 16.45 -5.83
N ASN A 24 17.60 15.30 -6.41
CA ASN A 24 16.65 14.29 -6.90
C ASN A 24 15.88 13.65 -5.74
N LEU A 25 16.57 13.32 -4.65
CA LEU A 25 15.93 12.73 -3.46
C LEU A 25 14.99 13.74 -2.79
N SER A 26 15.44 15.00 -2.65
CA SER A 26 14.65 16.09 -2.06
C SER A 26 13.39 16.37 -2.89
N GLN A 27 13.50 16.40 -4.22
CA GLN A 27 12.36 16.55 -5.11
C GLN A 27 11.36 15.39 -4.96
N MET A 28 11.83 14.14 -4.90
CA MET A 28 10.96 12.99 -4.68
C MET A 28 10.22 13.12 -3.34
N VAL A 29 10.92 13.45 -2.26
CA VAL A 29 10.32 13.60 -0.93
C VAL A 29 9.30 14.75 -0.89
N ARG A 30 9.61 15.86 -1.56
CA ARG A 30 8.72 17.01 -1.64
C ARG A 30 7.45 16.71 -2.45
N ILE A 31 7.59 16.06 -3.60
CA ILE A 31 6.46 15.75 -4.48
C ILE A 31 5.57 14.67 -3.86
N GLN A 32 6.16 13.59 -3.35
CA GLN A 32 5.42 12.42 -2.88
C GLN A 32 4.86 12.58 -1.47
N PHE A 33 5.55 13.31 -0.59
CA PHE A 33 5.17 13.40 0.82
C PHE A 33 4.89 14.82 1.31
N ASN A 34 5.05 15.84 0.44
CA ASN A 34 4.97 17.25 0.81
C ASN A 34 5.90 17.63 1.99
N LYS A 35 6.98 16.87 2.21
CA LYS A 35 7.97 17.09 3.27
C LYS A 35 9.22 17.78 2.72
N ASN A 36 10.00 18.39 3.61
CA ASN A 36 11.30 18.97 3.27
C ASN A 36 12.41 18.03 3.75
N LEU A 37 13.18 17.48 2.82
CA LEU A 37 14.26 16.52 3.12
C LEU A 37 15.30 17.11 4.09
N ASP A 38 15.68 18.37 3.89
CA ASP A 38 16.70 19.06 4.72
C ASP A 38 16.27 19.24 6.17
N VAL A 39 14.95 19.26 6.42
CA VAL A 39 14.37 19.43 7.75
C VAL A 39 14.26 18.08 8.46
N ILE A 40 13.85 17.04 7.73
CA ILE A 40 13.53 15.73 8.33
C ILE A 40 14.76 14.81 8.39
N ALA A 41 15.67 14.89 7.44
CA ALA A 41 16.77 13.96 7.29
C ALA A 41 18.09 14.70 7.04
N MET A 42 18.55 15.43 8.05
CA MET A 42 19.87 16.07 8.02
C MET A 42 20.98 15.01 7.98
N GLY A 43 22.08 15.28 7.27
CA GLY A 43 23.26 14.41 7.24
C GLY A 43 24.44 15.07 6.53
N ALA A 44 25.66 14.56 6.74
CA ALA A 44 26.87 15.10 6.15
C ALA A 44 27.05 14.72 4.66
N ASN A 45 26.38 13.67 4.21
CA ASN A 45 26.41 13.21 2.83
C ASN A 45 25.09 12.52 2.44
N LEU A 46 24.89 12.26 1.15
CA LEU A 46 23.65 11.70 0.62
C LEU A 46 23.32 10.32 1.21
N GLY A 47 24.32 9.49 1.50
CA GLY A 47 24.13 8.18 2.13
C GLY A 47 23.56 8.29 3.54
N GLU A 48 24.09 9.22 4.34
CA GLU A 48 23.58 9.51 5.67
C GLU A 48 22.17 10.12 5.63
N ILE A 49 21.91 11.01 4.66
CA ILE A 49 20.58 11.60 4.44
C ILE A 49 19.56 10.51 4.07
N ALA A 50 19.90 9.59 3.15
CA ALA A 50 19.05 8.48 2.78
C ALA A 50 18.80 7.52 3.97
N PHE A 51 19.82 7.26 4.77
CA PHE A 51 19.69 6.49 6.02
C PHE A 51 18.71 7.20 6.97
N ASN A 52 18.95 8.45 7.33
CA ASN A 52 18.11 9.19 8.27
C ASN A 52 16.66 9.34 7.77
N LEU A 53 16.45 9.50 6.46
CA LEU A 53 15.13 9.53 5.85
C LEU A 53 14.33 8.24 6.10
N ILE A 54 14.97 7.07 5.95
CA ILE A 54 14.34 5.77 6.26
C ILE A 54 13.99 5.72 7.75
N GLY A 55 14.89 6.17 8.63
CA GLY A 55 14.68 6.18 10.08
C GLY A 55 13.49 7.05 10.50
N VAL A 56 13.35 8.25 9.92
CA VAL A 56 12.17 9.09 10.16
C VAL A 56 10.90 8.42 9.62
N ALA A 57 10.97 7.84 8.43
CA ALA A 57 9.84 7.13 7.87
C ALA A 57 9.40 5.93 8.73
N GLU A 58 10.33 5.19 9.35
CA GLU A 58 10.01 4.16 10.33
C GLU A 58 9.39 4.72 11.61
N ALA A 59 9.97 5.79 12.15
CA ALA A 59 9.51 6.41 13.40
C ALA A 59 8.09 6.99 13.27
N GLU A 60 7.79 7.58 12.11
CA GLU A 60 6.48 8.17 11.80
C GLU A 60 5.53 7.19 11.09
N GLY A 61 5.97 5.96 10.81
CA GLY A 61 5.14 4.88 10.28
C GLY A 61 4.79 4.97 8.78
N TRP A 62 5.59 5.66 7.97
CA TRP A 62 5.40 5.81 6.52
C TRP A 62 6.53 5.22 5.66
N THR A 63 7.29 4.25 6.18
CA THR A 63 8.37 3.55 5.43
C THR A 63 7.90 2.87 4.15
N ASP A 64 6.71 2.29 4.19
CA ASP A 64 6.03 1.68 3.04
C ASP A 64 5.65 2.73 1.99
N LEU A 65 5.15 3.90 2.42
CA LEU A 65 4.91 5.04 1.55
C LEU A 65 6.22 5.57 0.94
N LEU A 66 7.32 5.61 1.70
CA LEU A 66 8.63 5.99 1.19
C LEU A 66 9.09 5.07 0.06
N LEU A 67 8.99 3.76 0.25
CA LEU A 67 9.32 2.76 -0.78
C LEU A 67 8.47 2.94 -2.02
N ARG A 68 7.16 3.13 -1.82
CA ARG A 68 6.20 3.34 -2.90
C ARG A 68 6.50 4.62 -3.69
N GLY A 69 6.67 5.75 -3.01
CA GLY A 69 6.96 7.03 -3.66
C GLY A 69 8.29 7.01 -4.43
N ALA A 70 9.29 6.29 -3.90
CA ALA A 70 10.56 6.04 -4.58
C ALA A 70 10.35 5.19 -5.85
N TYR A 71 9.56 4.12 -5.76
CA TYR A 71 9.26 3.25 -6.89
C TYR A 71 8.48 3.97 -7.99
N GLU A 72 7.44 4.73 -7.65
CA GLU A 72 6.64 5.51 -8.60
C GLU A 72 7.48 6.57 -9.31
N ALA A 73 8.42 7.21 -8.60
CA ALA A 73 9.30 8.21 -9.19
C ALA A 73 10.37 7.59 -10.11
N ARG A 74 10.80 6.35 -9.84
CA ARG A 74 11.85 5.63 -10.61
C ARG A 74 11.47 4.16 -10.81
N PRO A 75 10.41 3.86 -11.58
CA PRO A 75 9.85 2.51 -11.69
C PRO A 75 10.75 1.55 -12.46
N ASN A 76 11.81 2.05 -13.11
CA ASN A 76 12.78 1.24 -13.86
C ASN A 76 14.10 1.02 -13.12
N ASN A 77 14.26 1.50 -11.89
CA ASN A 77 15.46 1.25 -11.10
C ASN A 77 15.47 -0.22 -10.62
N PRO A 78 16.52 -1.00 -10.96
CA PRO A 78 16.56 -2.43 -10.65
C PRO A 78 16.73 -2.72 -9.16
N GLU A 79 17.42 -1.87 -8.41
CA GLU A 79 17.62 -2.06 -6.96
C GLU A 79 16.32 -1.85 -6.19
N LEU A 80 15.53 -0.82 -6.53
CA LEU A 80 14.20 -0.61 -5.96
C LEU A 80 13.24 -1.77 -6.29
N LYS A 81 13.28 -2.30 -7.53
CA LYS A 81 12.50 -3.48 -7.91
C LYS A 81 12.89 -4.71 -7.09
N ALA A 82 14.19 -4.97 -6.98
CA ALA A 82 14.71 -6.12 -6.26
C ALA A 82 14.32 -6.06 -4.78
N PHE A 83 14.48 -4.89 -4.17
CA PHE A 83 14.14 -4.66 -2.77
C PHE A 83 12.64 -4.83 -2.51
N ALA A 84 11.78 -4.22 -3.34
CA ALA A 84 10.33 -4.36 -3.23
C ALA A 84 9.90 -5.85 -3.34
N ALA A 85 10.43 -6.57 -4.33
CA ALA A 85 10.14 -7.99 -4.51
C ALA A 85 10.63 -8.86 -3.33
N GLN A 86 11.77 -8.52 -2.73
CA GLN A 86 12.30 -9.22 -1.55
C GLN A 86 11.42 -8.99 -0.32
N LEU A 87 10.95 -7.76 -0.11
CA LEU A 87 10.04 -7.45 0.99
C LEU A 87 8.72 -8.20 0.85
N GLU A 88 8.12 -8.22 -0.34
CA GLU A 88 6.91 -9.00 -0.60
C GLU A 88 7.11 -10.49 -0.31
N ARG A 89 8.26 -11.04 -0.71
CA ARG A 89 8.58 -12.45 -0.45
C ARG A 89 8.74 -12.74 1.04
N ASN A 90 9.44 -11.87 1.77
CA ASN A 90 9.67 -12.05 3.20
C ASN A 90 8.38 -11.91 4.01
N GLN A 91 7.51 -10.96 3.67
CA GLN A 91 6.19 -10.82 4.30
C GLN A 91 5.30 -12.05 4.04
N ARG A 92 5.33 -12.62 2.83
CA ARG A 92 4.66 -13.89 2.55
C ARG A 92 5.19 -15.04 3.41
N LEU A 93 6.52 -15.14 3.59
CA LEU A 93 7.13 -16.23 4.36
C LEU A 93 6.87 -16.13 5.86
N GLU A 94 6.86 -14.92 6.44
CA GLU A 94 6.46 -14.72 7.84
C GLU A 94 4.99 -15.07 8.08
N ASN A 95 4.12 -14.80 7.11
CA ASN A 95 2.72 -15.20 7.15
C ASN A 95 2.54 -16.74 7.01
N PHE A 96 3.46 -17.42 6.32
CA PHE A 96 3.41 -18.88 6.11
C PHE A 96 4.06 -19.68 7.24
N PHE A 97 5.05 -19.12 7.93
CA PHE A 97 5.71 -19.71 9.08
C PHE A 97 5.73 -18.71 10.24
N PRO A 98 4.61 -18.54 10.98
CA PRO A 98 4.63 -17.74 12.18
C PRO A 98 5.64 -18.35 13.16
N SER A 99 6.75 -17.65 13.37
CA SER A 99 7.75 -18.04 14.36
C SER A 99 7.05 -18.14 15.71
N GLN A 100 7.12 -19.32 16.33
CA GLN A 100 6.49 -19.61 17.62
C GLN A 100 6.97 -18.61 18.68
N SER A 101 6.17 -17.59 18.95
CA SER A 101 6.23 -16.80 20.18
C SER A 101 4.83 -16.77 20.79
N LEU A 102 4.73 -17.52 21.89
CA LEU A 102 3.67 -17.67 22.88
C LEU A 102 2.58 -16.59 22.88
N LYS A 103 1.48 -16.82 22.14
CA LYS A 103 0.11 -16.51 22.60
C LYS A 103 -0.82 -17.63 22.14
N SER A 104 -1.34 -18.41 23.09
CA SER A 104 -2.37 -19.44 22.87
C SER A 104 -3.79 -18.80 23.02
N PRO A 105 -4.90 -19.56 22.83
CA PRO A 105 -5.69 -19.46 21.60
C PRO A 105 -7.18 -19.23 21.87
N VAL A 106 -7.90 -18.45 21.05
CA VAL A 106 -9.37 -18.53 21.03
C VAL A 106 -9.91 -18.41 19.60
N ALA A 107 -10.41 -19.55 19.13
CA ALA A 107 -11.49 -19.80 18.18
C ALA A 107 -11.79 -18.74 17.10
N SER A 108 -11.71 -19.14 15.83
CA SER A 108 -12.92 -19.69 15.17
C SER A 108 -12.59 -20.20 13.78
N SER A 109 -12.89 -21.49 13.61
CA SER A 109 -13.21 -22.13 12.34
C SER A 109 -14.33 -21.39 11.60
N ALA A 110 -14.14 -21.08 10.31
CA ALA A 110 -15.18 -21.21 9.29
C ALA A 110 -14.64 -20.89 7.87
N SER A 111 -14.82 -21.86 6.98
CA SER A 111 -14.99 -21.73 5.53
C SER A 111 -13.74 -21.50 4.66
N ASN A 112 -13.23 -22.62 4.13
CA ASN A 112 -12.31 -22.71 2.98
C ASN A 112 -12.95 -22.20 1.69
N ASN A 113 -13.16 -20.90 1.56
CA ASN A 113 -13.42 -20.22 0.29
C ASN A 113 -13.02 -18.74 0.45
N SER A 114 -11.75 -18.45 0.72
CA SER A 114 -11.21 -17.15 0.34
C SER A 114 -11.38 -17.05 -1.18
N PRO A 115 -12.07 -16.03 -1.72
CA PRO A 115 -12.08 -15.83 -3.16
C PRO A 115 -10.63 -15.60 -3.59
N LYS A 116 -10.12 -16.46 -4.48
CA LYS A 116 -8.76 -16.43 -5.06
C LYS A 116 -8.26 -15.02 -5.42
N PHE A 117 -9.20 -14.14 -5.73
CA PHE A 117 -9.05 -12.69 -5.92
C PHE A 117 -8.46 -11.93 -4.71
N GLU A 118 -9.04 -12.04 -3.50
CA GLU A 118 -8.59 -11.30 -2.30
C GLU A 118 -7.23 -11.84 -1.82
N GLU A 119 -7.02 -13.15 -1.92
CA GLU A 119 -5.73 -13.79 -1.61
C GLU A 119 -4.62 -13.28 -2.53
N THR A 120 -4.87 -13.25 -3.85
CA THR A 120 -3.91 -12.73 -4.83
C THR A 120 -3.53 -11.26 -4.54
N LEU A 121 -4.48 -10.45 -4.07
CA LEU A 121 -4.25 -9.04 -3.73
C LEU A 121 -3.57 -8.84 -2.38
N GLY A 122 -3.91 -9.66 -1.38
CA GLY A 122 -3.22 -9.67 -0.09
C GLY A 122 -1.76 -10.08 -0.23
N GLU A 123 -1.47 -10.95 -1.20
CA GLU A 123 -0.13 -11.45 -1.44
C GLU A 123 0.70 -10.56 -2.38
N ASN A 124 0.12 -9.96 -3.42
CA ASN A 124 0.85 -9.21 -4.44
C ASN A 124 0.66 -7.70 -4.28
N PHE A 125 1.70 -7.03 -3.75
CA PHE A 125 1.67 -5.60 -3.49
C PHE A 125 1.47 -4.79 -4.78
N LEU A 126 2.13 -5.14 -5.89
CA LEU A 126 1.94 -4.44 -7.18
C LEU A 126 0.48 -4.49 -7.66
N LYS A 127 -0.15 -5.67 -7.62
CA LYS A 127 -1.56 -5.83 -7.99
C LYS A 127 -2.48 -5.05 -7.07
N LYS A 128 -2.19 -5.05 -5.76
CA LYS A 128 -2.94 -4.24 -4.80
C LYS A 128 -2.82 -2.73 -5.07
N GLN A 129 -1.63 -2.24 -5.42
CA GLN A 129 -1.44 -0.84 -5.80
C GLN A 129 -2.15 -0.49 -7.10
N GLU A 130 -2.13 -1.39 -8.08
CA GLU A 130 -2.90 -1.25 -9.32
C GLU A 130 -4.41 -1.18 -9.03
N LEU A 131 -4.93 -2.03 -8.14
CA LEU A 131 -6.32 -1.97 -7.68
C LEU A 131 -6.65 -0.61 -7.05
N ILE A 132 -5.83 -0.12 -6.12
CA ILE A 132 -6.07 1.16 -5.44
C ILE A 132 -6.12 2.30 -6.46
N THR A 133 -5.20 2.29 -7.43
CA THR A 133 -5.15 3.28 -8.51
C THR A 133 -6.40 3.23 -9.37
N LEU A 134 -6.84 2.03 -9.77
CA LEU A 134 -8.04 1.82 -10.58
C LEU A 134 -9.33 2.17 -9.83
N LEU A 135 -9.39 1.88 -8.53
CA LEU A 135 -10.48 2.31 -7.67
C LEU A 135 -10.55 3.84 -7.64
N LEU A 136 -9.45 4.55 -7.38
CA LEU A 136 -9.45 6.01 -7.35
C LEU A 136 -9.71 6.66 -8.71
N ALA A 137 -9.46 5.97 -9.82
CA ALA A 137 -9.85 6.44 -11.14
C ALA A 137 -11.39 6.41 -11.34
N CYS A 138 -12.13 5.61 -10.56
CA CYS A 138 -13.59 5.59 -10.60
C CYS A 138 -14.15 6.84 -9.90
N PRO A 139 -15.01 7.65 -10.56
CA PRO A 139 -15.50 8.92 -9.99
C PRO A 139 -16.15 8.79 -8.61
N ILE A 140 -16.84 7.68 -8.35
CA ILE A 140 -17.50 7.42 -7.06
C ILE A 140 -16.51 7.20 -5.90
N MET A 141 -15.29 6.76 -6.21
CA MET A 141 -14.21 6.51 -5.25
C MET A 141 -13.23 7.69 -5.15
N ALA A 142 -13.11 8.50 -6.22
CA ALA A 142 -12.31 9.72 -6.24
C ALA A 142 -12.85 10.78 -5.27
N ASN A 143 -14.18 10.91 -5.17
CA ASN A 143 -14.79 11.85 -4.23
C ASN A 143 -14.90 11.22 -2.83
N ARG A 144 -14.26 11.86 -1.84
CA ARG A 144 -14.24 11.39 -0.44
C ARG A 144 -15.62 11.18 0.19
N ALA A 145 -16.58 12.07 -0.08
CA ALA A 145 -17.94 11.94 0.45
C ALA A 145 -18.69 10.77 -0.22
N SER A 146 -18.55 10.62 -1.53
CA SER A 146 -19.09 9.48 -2.29
C SER A 146 -18.51 8.15 -1.82
N ARG A 147 -17.18 8.10 -1.65
CA ARG A 147 -16.46 6.94 -1.11
C ARG A 147 -16.98 6.54 0.28
N TYR A 148 -17.15 7.50 1.18
CA TYR A 148 -17.72 7.27 2.50
C TYR A 148 -19.15 6.71 2.43
N ASN A 149 -20.00 7.27 1.57
CA ASN A 149 -21.37 6.77 1.38
C ASN A 149 -21.39 5.34 0.86
N LEU A 150 -20.47 5.01 -0.05
CA LEU A 150 -20.33 3.67 -0.61
C LEU A 150 -19.85 2.66 0.45
N LEU A 151 -18.90 3.05 1.32
CA LEU A 151 -18.44 2.22 2.44
C LEU A 151 -19.53 1.91 3.47
N ARG A 152 -20.51 2.80 3.66
CA ARG A 152 -21.68 2.49 4.50
C ARG A 152 -22.55 1.36 3.94
N GLY A 153 -22.43 1.07 2.65
CA GLY A 153 -23.07 -0.07 2.00
C GLY A 153 -22.38 -1.40 2.32
N VAL A 154 -21.05 -1.40 2.43
CA VAL A 154 -20.25 -2.61 2.72
C VAL A 154 -20.54 -3.10 4.12
N ARG A 155 -21.11 -4.31 4.26
CA ARG A 155 -21.60 -4.88 5.53
C ARG A 155 -22.36 -3.86 6.40
N LYS A 156 -23.18 -3.01 5.77
CA LYS A 156 -23.96 -1.95 6.44
C LYS A 156 -23.11 -0.99 7.29
N GLY A 157 -21.85 -0.78 6.93
CA GLY A 157 -20.96 0.20 7.54
C GLY A 157 -20.15 -0.29 8.73
N GLU A 158 -20.05 -1.61 8.96
CA GLU A 158 -19.27 -2.20 10.06
C GLU A 158 -17.80 -1.72 10.10
N PHE A 159 -17.22 -1.42 8.93
CA PHE A 159 -15.80 -1.09 8.78
C PHE A 159 -15.47 0.39 8.86
N VAL A 160 -16.48 1.28 8.80
CA VAL A 160 -16.25 2.72 8.67
C VAL A 160 -15.44 3.29 9.83
N THR A 161 -15.64 2.76 11.04
CA THR A 161 -14.90 3.17 12.24
C THR A 161 -13.52 2.51 12.36
N LYS A 162 -13.27 1.43 11.63
CA LYS A 162 -12.00 0.69 11.62
C LYS A 162 -11.01 1.24 10.60
N ILE A 163 -11.50 1.93 9.58
CA ILE A 163 -10.68 2.56 8.55
C ILE A 163 -9.99 3.81 9.12
N ALA A 164 -8.66 3.80 9.15
CA ALA A 164 -7.88 4.98 9.50
C ALA A 164 -8.13 6.09 8.47
N ARG A 165 -8.70 7.21 8.93
CA ARG A 165 -9.01 8.37 8.07
C ARG A 165 -7.72 9.09 7.68
N ASN A 166 -7.67 9.55 6.44
CA ASN A 166 -6.57 10.36 5.93
C ASN A 166 -7.07 11.40 4.93
N ASP A 167 -6.44 12.57 4.89
CA ASP A 167 -6.82 13.65 3.97
C ASP A 167 -6.24 13.49 2.57
N VAL A 168 -5.25 12.60 2.41
CA VAL A 168 -4.73 12.19 1.10
C VAL A 168 -5.57 11.03 0.58
N ASP A 169 -6.24 11.22 -0.56
CA ASP A 169 -7.15 10.23 -1.15
C ASP A 169 -6.51 8.87 -1.39
N LEU A 170 -5.24 8.88 -1.80
CA LEU A 170 -4.43 7.70 -2.03
C LEU A 170 -4.24 6.86 -0.77
N ILE A 171 -3.88 7.53 0.33
CA ILE A 171 -3.65 6.90 1.63
C ILE A 171 -4.98 6.43 2.22
N GLU A 172 -6.05 7.21 2.05
CA GLU A 172 -7.37 6.79 2.54
C GLU A 172 -7.90 5.58 1.76
N ALA A 173 -7.73 5.52 0.44
CA ALA A 173 -8.08 4.35 -0.37
C ALA A 173 -7.24 3.11 -0.02
N GLU A 174 -5.96 3.29 0.29
CA GLU A 174 -5.10 2.22 0.79
C GLU A 174 -5.56 1.70 2.15
N ASN A 175 -5.88 2.59 3.10
CA ASN A 175 -6.44 2.21 4.40
C ASN A 175 -7.75 1.44 4.25
N ILE A 176 -8.61 1.84 3.30
CA ILE A 176 -9.84 1.11 2.96
C ILE A 176 -9.51 -0.30 2.47
N VAL A 177 -8.70 -0.43 1.42
CA VAL A 177 -8.38 -1.73 0.82
C VAL A 177 -7.70 -2.65 1.84
N ASN A 178 -6.76 -2.13 2.63
CA ASN A 178 -6.11 -2.87 3.72
C ASN A 178 -7.13 -3.40 4.73
N THR A 179 -7.99 -2.50 5.21
CA THR A 179 -9.01 -2.88 6.19
C THR A 179 -9.94 -3.93 5.62
N LEU A 180 -10.34 -3.84 4.35
CA LEU A 180 -11.29 -4.79 3.75
C LEU A 180 -10.64 -6.15 3.43
N LEU A 181 -9.36 -6.19 3.09
CA LEU A 181 -8.64 -7.45 2.85
C LEU A 181 -8.56 -8.33 4.11
N ASP A 182 -8.65 -7.74 5.31
CA ASP A 182 -8.70 -8.49 6.57
C ASP A 182 -10.04 -9.23 6.78
N TYR A 183 -11.04 -8.99 5.93
CA TYR A 183 -12.38 -9.57 6.06
C TYR A 183 -12.84 -10.19 4.75
N ALA A 184 -12.91 -11.52 4.72
CA ALA A 184 -13.33 -12.29 3.55
C ALA A 184 -14.62 -11.74 2.90
N GLY A 185 -14.55 -11.46 1.60
CA GLY A 185 -15.65 -10.97 0.76
C GLY A 185 -15.99 -9.50 0.92
N ALA A 186 -15.35 -8.76 1.83
CA ALA A 186 -15.65 -7.34 2.05
C ALA A 186 -15.15 -6.45 0.90
N LEU A 187 -14.01 -6.80 0.29
CA LEU A 187 -13.49 -6.06 -0.86
C LEU A 187 -14.32 -6.36 -2.13
N GLU A 188 -14.79 -7.59 -2.28
CA GLU A 188 -15.72 -7.95 -3.36
C GLU A 188 -17.04 -7.19 -3.27
N GLU A 189 -17.58 -7.01 -2.06
CA GLU A 189 -18.77 -6.21 -1.81
C GLU A 189 -18.56 -4.73 -2.19
N LEU A 190 -17.41 -4.16 -1.80
CA LEU A 190 -17.03 -2.80 -2.22
C LEU A 190 -17.03 -2.67 -3.75
N ILE A 191 -16.34 -3.58 -4.44
CA ILE A 191 -16.26 -3.59 -5.91
C ILE A 191 -17.65 -3.70 -6.54
N THR A 192 -18.53 -4.53 -5.97
CA THR A 192 -19.91 -4.68 -6.43
C THR A 192 -20.70 -3.38 -6.29
N LEU A 193 -20.51 -2.65 -5.20
CA LEU A 193 -21.13 -1.34 -5.00
C LEU A 193 -20.57 -0.29 -5.96
N VAL A 194 -19.26 -0.29 -6.22
CA VAL A 194 -18.63 0.58 -7.24
C VAL A 194 -19.23 0.31 -8.62
N ARG A 195 -19.36 -0.96 -9.03
CA ARG A 195 -20.00 -1.36 -10.30
C ARG A 195 -21.43 -0.86 -10.43
N ARG A 196 -22.21 -0.89 -9.34
CA ARG A 196 -23.61 -0.42 -9.35
C ARG A 196 -23.73 1.09 -9.41
N ALA A 197 -22.78 1.81 -8.81
CA ALA A 197 -22.81 3.27 -8.72
C ALA A 197 -22.20 3.95 -9.94
N ASP A 198 -21.31 3.27 -10.67
CA ASP A 198 -20.62 3.81 -11.83
C ASP A 198 -21.37 3.48 -13.14
N SER A 199 -21.64 4.51 -13.95
CA SER A 199 -22.44 4.40 -15.19
C SER A 199 -21.66 3.84 -16.39
N GLY A 200 -20.70 2.93 -16.18
CA GLY A 200 -19.93 2.29 -17.24
C GLY A 200 -18.75 3.11 -17.75
N THR A 201 -18.09 3.87 -16.87
CA THR A 201 -16.93 4.70 -17.24
C THR A 201 -15.75 3.86 -17.73
N LYS A 202 -14.81 4.49 -18.47
CA LYS A 202 -13.54 3.84 -18.86
C LYS A 202 -12.74 3.35 -17.65
N ALA A 203 -12.83 4.06 -16.52
CA ALA A 203 -12.18 3.67 -15.28
C ALA A 203 -12.77 2.36 -14.74
N LEU A 204 -14.10 2.23 -14.73
CA LEU A 204 -14.78 0.99 -14.34
C LEU A 204 -14.37 -0.17 -15.26
N GLN A 205 -14.32 0.04 -16.57
CA GLN A 205 -13.90 -1.00 -17.53
C GLN A 205 -12.47 -1.47 -17.29
N ALA A 206 -11.55 -0.56 -16.97
CA ALA A 206 -10.18 -0.88 -16.62
C ALA A 206 -10.12 -1.68 -15.30
N LEU A 207 -10.87 -1.26 -14.28
CA LEU A 207 -11.00 -1.98 -13.01
C LEU A 207 -11.55 -3.40 -13.22
N GLU A 208 -12.58 -3.57 -14.03
CA GLU A 208 -13.15 -4.89 -14.33
C GLU A 208 -12.19 -5.79 -15.10
N THR A 209 -11.48 -5.22 -16.08
CA THR A 209 -10.44 -5.94 -16.83
C THR A 209 -9.35 -6.43 -15.90
N PHE A 210 -8.86 -5.57 -15.02
CA PHE A 210 -7.88 -5.91 -14.01
C PHE A 210 -8.37 -7.02 -13.07
N ILE A 211 -9.59 -6.92 -12.53
CA ILE A 211 -10.16 -7.94 -11.64
C ILE A 211 -10.22 -9.32 -12.33
N ARG A 212 -10.53 -9.38 -13.63
CA ARG A 212 -10.53 -10.64 -14.40
C ARG A 212 -9.15 -11.28 -14.49
N THR A 213 -8.06 -10.54 -14.33
CA THR A 213 -6.69 -11.09 -14.31
C THR A 213 -6.30 -11.74 -12.98
N LEU A 214 -7.15 -11.61 -11.95
CA LEU A 214 -6.88 -12.08 -10.59
C LEU A 214 -7.62 -13.39 -10.24
N VAL A 215 -8.53 -13.83 -11.10
CA VAL A 215 -9.35 -15.05 -10.95
C VAL A 215 -8.79 -16.14 -11.85
#